data_AF-A0A968EJ84-F1
#
_entry.id   AF-A0A968EJ84-F1
#
_cell.length_a   1.000
_cell.length_b   1.000
_cell.length_c   1.000
_cell.angle_alpha   90.00
_cell.angle_beta   90.00
_cell.angle_gamma   90.00
#
_symmetry.space_group_name_H-M   'P 1'
#
loop_
_entity.id
_entity.type
_entity.pdbx_description
1 polymer ?
#
loop_
_entity_poly.entity_id
_entity_poly.type
_entity_poly.pdbx_seq_one_letter_code
_entity_poly.pdbx_strand_id
1 'polypeptide(L)'
;MPLPLYTQTVIAFIWDFDRTIIPSNQQDPLFAAYGVDPDEFWGEVDGLVDWYRARGEFVARDQVYLLHILSYVQKGIFGGLTNAR
;
A
#
# COMPACT_ATOMS: atom_id res chain seq x y z
N MET A 1 -25.70 16.79 -21.97
CA MET A 1 -25.99 17.23 -20.59
C MET A 1 -24.99 18.33 -20.25
N PRO A 2 -25.41 19.49 -19.72
CA PRO A 2 -24.48 20.56 -19.36
C PRO A 2 -23.55 20.10 -18.23
N LEU A 3 -22.32 20.61 -18.23
CA LEU A 3 -21.36 20.38 -17.15
C LEU A 3 -21.90 20.96 -15.84
N PRO A 4 -21.77 20.27 -14.69
CA PRO A 4 -22.20 20.79 -13.39
C PRO A 4 -21.52 22.12 -13.07
N LEU A 5 -22.29 23.11 -12.59
CA LEU A 5 -21.79 24.43 -12.20
C LEU A 5 -20.88 24.42 -10.95
N TYR A 6 -20.91 23.31 -10.19
CA TYR A 6 -19.99 23.05 -9.09
C TYR A 6 -19.09 21.86 -9.43
N THR A 7 -17.80 22.12 -9.63
CA THR A 7 -16.79 21.06 -9.66
C THR A 7 -16.57 20.62 -8.21
N GLN A 8 -17.01 19.41 -7.86
CA GLN A 8 -16.66 18.82 -6.58
C GLN A 8 -15.13 18.68 -6.52
N THR A 9 -14.48 19.47 -5.67
CA THR A 9 -13.05 19.30 -5.39
C THR A 9 -12.87 17.97 -4.66
N VAL A 10 -12.32 16.98 -5.34
CA VAL A 10 -11.90 15.73 -4.70
C VAL A 10 -10.59 16.03 -3.99
N ILE A 11 -10.65 16.13 -2.66
CA ILE A 11 -9.46 16.26 -1.81
C ILE A 11 -9.09 14.84 -1.38
N ALA A 12 -7.96 14.33 -1.87
CA ALA A 12 -7.38 13.09 -1.39
C ALA A 12 -6.67 13.36 -0.06
N PHE A 13 -7.06 12.63 0.99
CA PHE A 13 -6.44 12.71 2.31
C PHE A 13 -5.62 11.44 2.51
N ILE A 14 -4.30 11.57 2.50
CA ILE A 14 -3.36 10.49 2.80
C ILE A 14 -2.78 10.84 4.16
N TRP A 15 -3.03 10.02 5.17
CA TRP A 15 -2.58 10.30 6.53
C TRP A 15 -1.91 9.05 7.10
N ASP A 16 -0.70 9.21 7.61
CA ASP A 16 0.03 8.20 8.39
C ASP A 16 -0.38 8.34 9.86
N PHE A 17 -1.03 7.31 10.39
CA PHE A 17 -1.49 7.26 11.77
C PHE A 17 -1.11 5.96 12.47
N ASP A 18 -0.11 5.25 11.91
CA ASP A 18 0.48 4.07 12.48
C ASP A 18 0.89 4.36 13.92
N ARG A 19 0.46 3.50 14.85
CA ARG A 19 0.78 3.59 16.28
C ARG A 19 0.47 4.95 16.94
N THR A 20 -0.35 5.78 16.30
CA THR A 20 -0.76 7.09 16.79
C THR A 20 -2.23 7.06 17.20
N ILE A 21 -3.12 6.67 16.27
CA ILE A 21 -4.57 6.53 16.55
C ILE A 21 -5.06 5.08 16.45
N ILE A 22 -4.24 4.18 15.89
CA ILE A 22 -4.48 2.74 15.87
C ILE A 22 -3.32 2.03 16.56
N PRO A 23 -3.54 0.84 17.17
CA PRO A 23 -2.48 0.12 17.89
C PRO A 23 -1.49 -0.60 16.98
N SER A 24 -1.72 -0.59 15.66
CA SER A 24 -1.05 -1.45 14.69
C SER A 24 -0.66 -0.66 13.43
N ASN A 25 -0.19 -1.34 12.38
CA ASN A 25 0.09 -0.68 11.11
C ASN A 25 -1.20 -0.57 10.27
N GLN A 26 -1.28 0.45 9.44
CA GLN A 26 -2.39 0.73 8.53
C GLN A 26 -2.62 -0.36 7.49
N GLN A 27 -1.58 -1.15 7.19
CA GLN A 27 -1.71 -2.27 6.28
C GLN A 27 -2.35 -3.49 6.95
N ASP A 28 -2.43 -3.56 8.29
CA ASP A 28 -2.98 -4.76 8.95
C ASP A 28 -4.47 -4.98 8.62
N PRO A 29 -5.36 -3.96 8.62
CA PRO A 29 -6.73 -4.11 8.13
C PRO A 29 -6.81 -4.53 6.65
N LEU A 30 -5.89 -4.01 5.82
CA LEU A 30 -5.80 -4.40 4.41
C LEU A 30 -5.42 -5.88 4.31
N PHE A 31 -4.39 -6.32 5.02
CA PHE A 31 -3.94 -7.71 5.00
C PHE A 31 -5.05 -8.67 5.49
N ALA A 32 -5.75 -8.31 6.58
CA ALA A 32 -6.87 -9.08 7.08
C ALA A 32 -8.03 -9.20 6.06
N ALA A 33 -8.34 -8.12 5.34
CA ALA A 33 -9.42 -8.12 4.35
C ALA A 33 -9.13 -9.02 3.13
N TYR A 34 -7.86 -9.21 2.79
CA TYR A 34 -7.43 -9.99 1.62
C TYR A 34 -6.75 -11.32 1.99
N GLY A 35 -6.71 -11.68 3.27
CA GLY A 35 -6.11 -12.94 3.74
C GLY A 35 -4.60 -13.01 3.53
N VAL A 36 -3.92 -11.87 3.56
CA VAL A 36 -2.45 -11.80 3.46
C VAL A 36 -1.84 -11.96 4.84
N ASP A 37 -0.81 -12.80 4.94
CA ASP A 37 0.02 -12.91 6.14
C ASP A 37 0.98 -11.70 6.20
N PRO A 38 0.92 -10.87 7.26
CA PRO A 38 1.83 -9.73 7.40
C PRO A 38 3.30 -10.15 7.42
N ASP A 39 3.65 -11.26 8.07
CA ASP A 39 5.05 -11.68 8.22
C ASP A 39 5.64 -12.12 6.87
N GLU A 40 4.84 -12.80 6.06
CA GLU A 40 5.21 -13.16 4.68
C GLU A 40 5.42 -11.90 3.83
N PHE A 41 4.46 -10.98 3.85
CA PHE A 41 4.53 -9.74 3.08
C PHE A 41 5.77 -8.90 3.45
N TRP A 42 6.03 -8.70 4.74
CA TRP A 42 7.18 -7.92 5.19
C TRP A 42 8.50 -8.63 4.93
N GLY A 43 8.53 -9.96 5.00
CA GLY A 43 9.68 -10.76 4.58
C GLY A 43 10.03 -10.59 3.09
N GLU A 44 9.01 -10.55 2.22
CA GLU A 44 9.21 -10.25 0.79
C GLU A 44 9.74 -8.83 0.56
N VAL A 45 9.22 -7.84 1.29
CA VAL A 45 9.68 -6.45 1.24
C VAL A 45 11.15 -6.34 1.63
N ASP A 46 11.53 -6.95 2.75
CA ASP A 46 12.92 -6.92 3.22
C ASP A 46 13.85 -7.62 2.23
N GLY A 47 13.42 -8.74 1.64
CA GLY A 47 14.14 -9.41 0.56
C GLY A 47 14.33 -8.56 -0.69
N LEU A 48 13.32 -7.75 -1.06
CA LEU A 48 13.42 -6.80 -2.18
C LEU A 48 14.43 -5.67 -1.86
N VAL A 49 14.39 -5.12 -0.65
CA VAL A 49 15.38 -4.10 -0.21
C VAL A 49 16.80 -4.65 -0.34
N ASP A 50 17.04 -5.87 0.14
CA ASP A 50 18.35 -6.51 0.07
C ASP A 50 18.76 -6.82 -1.38
N TRP A 51 17.80 -7.20 -2.23
CA TRP A 51 18.04 -7.44 -3.66
C TRP A 51 18.53 -6.19 -4.39
N TYR A 52 17.93 -5.01 -4.11
CA TYR A 52 18.39 -3.74 -4.66
C TYR A 52 19.77 -3.37 -4.09
N ARG A 53 19.95 -3.50 -2.77
CA ARG A 53 21.22 -3.18 -2.10
C ARG A 53 22.38 -3.99 -2.65
N ALA A 54 22.17 -5.27 -2.94
CA ALA A 54 23.20 -6.14 -3.52
C ALA A 54 23.67 -5.68 -4.92
N ARG A 55 22.90 -4.85 -5.61
CA ARG A 55 23.23 -4.25 -6.92
C ARG A 55 23.83 -2.84 -6.81
N GLY A 56 24.05 -2.37 -5.59
CA GLY A 56 24.52 -1.00 -5.35
C GLY A 56 23.41 0.05 -5.45
N GLU A 57 22.15 -0.37 -5.51
CA GLU A 57 20.99 0.52 -5.55
C GLU A 57 20.41 0.68 -4.14
N PHE A 58 20.22 1.92 -3.71
CA PHE A 58 19.54 2.21 -2.45
C PHE A 58 18.08 2.54 -2.72
N VAL A 59 17.18 1.74 -2.16
CA VAL A 59 15.74 2.01 -2.18
C VAL A 59 15.25 2.02 -0.73
N ALA A 60 14.51 3.06 -0.35
CA ALA A 60 13.93 3.13 0.97
C ALA A 60 12.87 2.05 1.14
N ARG A 61 12.88 1.34 2.28
CA ARG A 61 11.89 0.29 2.61
C ARG A 61 10.45 0.79 2.45
N ASP A 62 10.20 2.04 2.82
CA ASP A 62 8.89 2.69 2.71
C ASP A 62 8.41 2.81 1.27
N GLN A 63 9.33 2.96 0.30
CA GLN A 63 8.98 2.93 -1.11
C GLN A 63 8.79 1.50 -1.61
N VAL A 64 9.63 0.56 -1.14
CA VAL A 64 9.55 -0.85 -1.56
C VAL A 64 8.21 -1.46 -1.19
N TYR A 65 7.70 -1.28 0.03
CA TYR A 65 6.43 -1.90 0.40
C TYR A 65 5.26 -1.33 -0.39
N LEU A 66 5.25 -0.02 -0.69
CA LEU A 66 4.22 0.60 -1.52
C LEU A 66 4.23 0.04 -2.94
N LEU A 67 5.43 -0.11 -3.54
CA LEU A 67 5.58 -0.75 -4.85
C LEU A 67 5.18 -2.24 -4.82
N HIS A 68 5.44 -2.91 -3.70
CA HIS A 68 5.08 -4.31 -3.52
C HIS A 68 3.57 -4.50 -3.37
N ILE A 69 2.86 -3.57 -2.71
CA ILE A 69 1.39 -3.53 -2.71
C ILE A 69 0.86 -3.44 -4.15
N LEU A 70 1.44 -2.59 -5.01
CA LEU A 70 1.05 -2.52 -6.43
C LEU A 70 1.30 -3.84 -7.16
N SER A 71 2.38 -4.55 -6.81
CA SER A 71 2.66 -5.88 -7.34
C SER A 71 1.62 -6.91 -6.91
N TYR A 72 1.14 -6.84 -5.66
CA TYR A 72 0.04 -7.68 -5.15
C TYR A 72 -1.29 -7.36 -5.85
N VAL A 73 -1.57 -6.09 -6.14
CA VAL A 73 -2.73 -5.69 -6.96
C VAL A 73 -2.63 -6.28 -8.37
N GLN A 74 -1.47 -6.15 -9.03
CA GLN A 74 -1.24 -6.67 -10.37
C GLN A 74 -1.36 -8.20 -10.44
N LYS A 75 -0.91 -8.91 -9.40
CA LYS A 75 -1.05 -10.37 -9.27
C LYS A 75 -2.45 -10.82 -8.85
N GLY A 76 -3.35 -9.89 -8.53
CA GLY A 76 -4.72 -10.17 -8.11
C GLY A 76 -4.88 -10.60 -6.65
N ILE A 77 -3.82 -10.53 -5.84
CA ILE A 77 -3.87 -10.81 -4.38
C ILE A 77 -4.76 -9.77 -3.70
N PHE A 78 -4.55 -8.49 -4.03
CA PHE A 78 -5.46 -7.40 -3.65
C PHE A 78 -6.53 -7.16 -4.74
N GLY A 79 -7.13 -8.25 -5.22
CA GLY A 79 -8.10 -8.22 -6.32
C GLY A 79 -9.36 -7.41 -5.99
N GLY A 80 -9.62 -6.37 -6.78
CA GLY A 80 -10.80 -5.51 -6.58
C GLY A 80 -10.61 -4.40 -5.54
N LEU A 81 -9.37 -4.13 -5.10
CA LEU A 81 -9.02 -2.97 -4.28
C LEU A 81 -9.31 -1.68 -5.05
N THR A 82 -10.24 -0.86 -4.54
CA THR A 82 -10.65 0.42 -5.14
C THR A 82 -11.04 1.40 -4.04
N ASN A 83 -11.11 2.71 -4.31
CA ASN A 83 -11.55 3.67 -3.30
C ASN A 83 -13.01 3.48 -2.82
N ALA A 84 -13.80 2.68 -3.54
CA ALA A 84 -15.17 2.35 -3.15
C ALA A 84 -15.25 1.15 -2.18
N ARG A 85 -14.12 0.50 -1.89
CA ARG A 85 -14.07 -0.73 -1.12
C ARG A 85 -12.82 -0.86 -0.28
#